data_AF-A0A6N8GZL9-F1
#
_entry.id   AF-A0A6N8GZL9-F1
#
_cell.length_a   1.000
_cell.length_b   1.000
_cell.length_c   1.000
_cell.angle_alpha   90.00
_cell.angle_beta   90.00
_cell.angle_gamma   90.00
#
_symmetry.space_group_name_H-M   'P 1'
#
loop_
_entity.id
_entity.type
_entity.pdbx_description
1 polymer ?
#
loop_
_entity_poly.entity_id
_entity_poly.type
_entity_poly.pdbx_seq_one_letter_code
_entity_poly.pdbx_strand_id
1 'polypeptide(L)'
;MVIGMFFFADAGWMQYMRTHVYTQGGKPILAAFGHYAQVGFAVCAVVWAVLFFTLRSREIPLWKAGRVLTAIAVTLGVVLVVLANFMPGFPSLGKLDDLLVFNDDWGTYRGTAWRISWSAWTAQPFWRKLLGVGPGMMHTAVAQWAGADITARMKTFYAAHNEYLELLLTSGVLGLAAWVWFVTAHLRKAAQNWLRPGVAPVTLALVSYLAHAAVSIRVSMIFPEIMLLFGLCRCSACRRKVRTHPFSPRAKRPDSLCRMEITPRPPASSAPGSGLPQPPW
;
A
#
# COMPACT_ATOMS: atom_id res chain seq x y z
N MET A 1 -0.72 2.74 -17.40
CA MET A 1 -1.99 2.53 -18.13
C MET A 1 -2.93 1.60 -17.38
N VAL A 2 -2.52 0.35 -17.12
CA VAL A 2 -3.29 -0.61 -16.29
C VAL A 2 -3.66 -0.01 -14.92
N ILE A 3 -2.69 0.64 -14.25
CA ILE A 3 -2.90 1.32 -12.96
C ILE A 3 -3.96 2.44 -13.05
N GLY A 4 -4.00 3.19 -14.16
CA GLY A 4 -4.98 4.26 -14.36
C GLY A 4 -6.39 3.71 -14.60
N MET A 5 -6.52 2.64 -15.39
CA MET A 5 -7.80 1.94 -15.55
C MET A 5 -8.31 1.38 -14.24
N PHE A 6 -7.44 0.76 -13.43
CA PHE A 6 -7.83 0.29 -12.09
C PHE A 6 -8.27 1.43 -11.18
N PHE A 7 -7.59 2.57 -11.19
CA PHE A 7 -7.99 3.74 -10.39
C PHE A 7 -9.39 4.25 -10.77
N PHE A 8 -9.69 4.38 -12.07
CA PHE A 8 -11.02 4.85 -12.50
C PHE A 8 -12.11 3.80 -12.33
N ALA A 9 -11.79 2.52 -12.49
CA ALA A 9 -12.71 1.42 -12.20
C ALA A 9 -13.05 1.36 -10.71
N ASP A 10 -12.06 1.51 -9.83
CA ASP A 10 -12.24 1.61 -8.38
C ASP A 10 -13.05 2.86 -8.02
N ALA A 11 -12.74 4.02 -8.58
CA ALA A 11 -13.51 5.25 -8.36
C ALA A 11 -14.99 5.11 -8.80
N GLY A 12 -15.25 4.45 -9.93
CA GLY A 12 -16.60 4.14 -10.41
C GLY A 12 -17.32 3.14 -9.51
N TRP A 13 -16.63 2.09 -9.07
CA TRP A 13 -17.15 1.09 -8.13
C TRP A 13 -17.49 1.71 -6.77
N MET A 14 -16.63 2.55 -6.22
CA MET A 14 -16.87 3.27 -4.96
C MET A 14 -18.09 4.19 -5.06
N GLN A 15 -18.30 4.83 -6.22
CA GLN A 15 -19.50 5.62 -6.46
C GLN A 15 -20.76 4.74 -6.52
N TYR A 16 -20.70 3.59 -7.20
CA TYR A 16 -21.80 2.63 -7.25
C TYR A 16 -22.16 2.11 -5.84
N MET A 17 -21.16 1.68 -5.08
CA MET A 17 -21.34 1.20 -3.71
C MET A 17 -21.96 2.27 -2.82
N ARG A 18 -21.59 3.55 -2.98
CA ARG A 18 -22.22 4.64 -2.25
C ARG A 18 -23.69 4.84 -2.61
N THR A 19 -24.04 4.85 -3.90
CA THR A 19 -25.41 5.14 -4.34
C THR A 19 -26.38 3.98 -4.11
N HIS A 20 -25.88 2.75 -4.03
CA HIS A 20 -26.71 1.55 -3.95
C HIS A 20 -26.57 0.75 -2.64
N VAL A 21 -25.49 0.91 -1.88
CA VAL A 21 -25.20 0.09 -0.69
C VAL A 21 -25.00 0.95 0.57
N TYR A 22 -24.13 1.96 0.53
CA TYR A 22 -23.82 2.84 1.67
C TYR A 22 -24.64 4.13 1.63
N THR A 23 -25.96 4.00 1.82
CA THR A 23 -26.91 5.12 1.79
C THR A 23 -26.85 6.02 3.03
N GLN A 24 -26.11 5.63 4.08
CA GLN A 24 -25.89 6.43 5.29
C GLN A 24 -24.44 6.90 5.39
N GLY A 25 -24.21 8.20 5.16
CA GLY A 25 -22.91 8.85 5.33
C GLY A 25 -22.74 10.15 4.53
N GLY A 26 -22.04 11.13 5.10
CA GLY A 26 -21.73 12.41 4.45
C GLY A 26 -20.97 12.24 3.14
N LYS A 27 -21.05 13.21 2.22
CA LYS A 27 -20.50 13.13 0.85
C LYS A 27 -18.97 13.09 0.86
N PRO A 28 -18.31 11.93 0.67
CA PRO A 28 -16.85 11.90 0.59
C PRO A 28 -16.40 12.63 -0.70
N ILE A 29 -15.29 13.34 -0.65
CA ILE A 29 -14.77 14.13 -1.78
C ILE A 29 -14.58 13.26 -3.05
N LEU A 30 -14.12 12.01 -2.90
CA LEU A 30 -13.97 11.05 -4.01
C LEU A 30 -15.32 10.68 -4.65
N ALA A 31 -16.40 10.64 -3.88
CA ALA A 31 -17.71 10.29 -4.40
C ALA A 31 -18.44 11.50 -5.03
N ALA A 32 -18.00 12.73 -4.74
CA ALA A 32 -18.38 13.89 -5.55
C ALA A 32 -17.73 13.83 -6.94
N PHE A 33 -16.48 13.34 -7.02
CA PHE A 33 -15.83 13.05 -8.29
C PHE A 33 -16.47 11.90 -9.05
N GLY A 34 -17.16 10.96 -8.39
CA GLY A 34 -17.81 9.81 -9.02
C GLY A 34 -18.77 10.15 -10.18
N HIS A 35 -19.50 11.28 -10.11
CA HIS A 35 -20.35 11.75 -11.22
C HIS A 35 -19.55 12.19 -12.44
N TYR A 36 -18.37 12.74 -12.22
CA TYR A 36 -17.43 13.15 -13.26
C TYR A 36 -16.42 12.05 -13.59
N ALA A 37 -16.33 10.96 -12.81
CA ALA A 37 -15.33 9.91 -12.98
C ALA A 37 -15.60 9.09 -14.24
N GLN A 38 -16.87 8.88 -14.59
CA GLN A 38 -17.24 8.21 -15.85
C GLN A 38 -16.92 9.07 -17.07
N VAL A 39 -17.25 10.37 -17.02
CA VAL A 39 -16.89 11.34 -18.06
C VAL A 39 -15.38 11.52 -18.15
N GLY A 40 -14.70 11.62 -17.01
CA GLY A 40 -13.25 11.69 -16.90
C GLY A 40 -12.57 10.43 -17.43
N PHE A 41 -13.15 9.25 -17.19
CA PHE A 41 -12.66 7.99 -17.77
C PHE A 41 -12.81 7.98 -19.29
N ALA A 42 -13.96 8.41 -19.82
CA ALA A 42 -14.18 8.52 -21.26
C ALA A 42 -13.21 9.53 -21.89
N VAL A 43 -13.02 10.71 -21.28
CA VAL A 43 -12.06 11.73 -21.73
C VAL A 43 -10.63 11.20 -21.67
N CYS A 44 -10.21 10.56 -20.57
CA CYS A 44 -8.88 9.95 -20.46
C CYS A 44 -8.68 8.81 -21.47
N ALA A 45 -9.71 8.02 -21.75
CA ALA A 45 -9.67 6.95 -22.76
C ALA A 45 -9.58 7.52 -24.19
N VAL A 46 -10.30 8.60 -24.49
CA VAL A 46 -10.23 9.32 -25.79
C VAL A 46 -8.87 9.99 -25.95
N VAL A 47 -8.41 10.74 -24.95
CA VAL A 47 -7.07 11.35 -24.96
C VAL A 47 -6.01 10.26 -25.12
N TRP A 48 -6.16 9.13 -24.44
CA TRP A 48 -5.26 7.99 -24.64
C TRP A 48 -5.33 7.44 -26.06
N ALA A 49 -6.52 7.20 -26.61
CA ALA A 49 -6.67 6.68 -27.97
C ALA A 49 -6.03 7.62 -28.98
N VAL A 50 -6.29 8.93 -28.85
CA VAL A 50 -5.65 9.96 -29.68
C VAL A 50 -4.13 9.87 -29.53
N LEU A 51 -3.57 9.92 -28.33
CA LEU A 51 -2.11 9.85 -28.12
C LEU A 51 -1.51 8.52 -28.62
N PHE A 52 -2.20 7.39 -28.43
CA PHE A 52 -1.74 6.06 -28.85
C PHE A 52 -1.72 5.92 -30.37
N PHE A 53 -2.75 6.43 -31.05
CA PHE A 53 -2.85 6.35 -32.50
C PHE A 53 -2.10 7.47 -33.24
N THR A 54 -1.94 8.66 -32.65
CA THR A 54 -1.25 9.80 -33.29
C THR A 54 0.24 9.92 -32.94
N LEU A 55 0.67 9.49 -31.75
CA LEU A 55 2.07 9.62 -31.29
C LEU A 55 2.82 8.28 -31.23
N ARG A 56 2.36 7.28 -31.99
CA ARG A 56 2.84 5.89 -32.05
C ARG A 56 4.36 5.71 -32.27
N SER A 57 5.11 6.78 -32.54
CA SER A 57 6.54 6.72 -32.90
C SER A 57 7.44 7.74 -32.17
N ARG A 58 6.94 8.50 -31.17
CA ARG A 58 7.80 9.43 -30.41
C ARG A 58 7.66 9.21 -28.89
N GLU A 59 8.60 8.46 -28.32
CA GLU A 59 8.76 8.39 -26.86
C GLU A 59 9.35 9.70 -26.33
N ILE A 60 8.49 10.67 -26.01
CA ILE A 60 8.92 11.87 -25.29
C ILE A 60 9.11 11.46 -23.82
N PRO A 61 10.26 11.76 -23.18
CA PRO A 61 10.51 11.43 -21.78
C PRO A 61 9.70 12.34 -20.84
N LEU A 62 8.38 12.13 -20.80
CA LEU A 62 7.39 12.81 -19.95
C LEU A 62 7.75 12.72 -18.46
N TRP A 63 8.53 11.72 -18.06
CA TRP A 63 8.98 11.57 -16.69
C TRP A 63 9.88 12.73 -16.21
N LYS A 64 10.60 13.43 -17.10
CA LYS A 64 11.42 14.60 -16.73
C LYS A 64 10.53 15.79 -16.38
N ALA A 65 9.59 16.13 -17.27
CA ALA A 65 8.62 17.19 -17.04
C ALA A 65 7.69 16.86 -15.86
N GLY A 66 7.25 15.60 -15.76
CA GLY A 66 6.42 15.11 -14.65
C GLY A 66 7.12 15.24 -13.30
N ARG A 67 8.42 14.97 -13.20
CA ARG A 67 9.18 15.19 -11.95
C ARG A 67 9.21 16.67 -11.52
N VAL A 68 9.46 17.57 -12.47
CA VAL A 68 9.48 19.01 -12.20
C VAL A 68 8.10 19.50 -11.78
N LEU A 69 7.05 19.09 -12.51
CA LEU A 69 5.66 19.45 -12.18
C LEU A 69 5.24 18.90 -10.81
N THR A 70 5.57 17.63 -10.50
CA THR A 70 5.32 17.04 -9.18
C THR A 70 6.05 17.80 -8.09
N ALA A 71 7.33 18.15 -8.29
CA ALA A 71 8.09 18.91 -7.32
C ALA A 71 7.43 20.28 -7.05
N ILE A 72 7.06 21.02 -8.11
CA ILE A 72 6.35 22.29 -7.99
C ILE A 72 5.03 22.13 -7.24
N ALA A 73 4.21 21.14 -7.62
CA ALA A 73 2.91 20.90 -7.00
C ALA A 73 3.03 20.53 -5.51
N VAL A 74 4.00 19.68 -5.16
CA VAL A 74 4.27 19.31 -3.76
C VAL A 74 4.78 20.51 -2.97
N THR A 75 5.76 21.26 -3.50
CA THR A 75 6.29 22.44 -2.81
C THR A 75 5.21 23.50 -2.61
N LEU A 76 4.41 23.79 -3.65
CA LEU A 76 3.30 24.73 -3.55
C LEU A 76 2.26 24.26 -2.52
N GLY A 77 1.89 22.98 -2.55
CA GLY A 77 0.98 22.40 -1.57
C GLY A 77 1.49 22.54 -0.13
N VAL A 78 2.76 22.21 0.12
CA VAL A 78 3.39 22.36 1.45
C VAL A 78 3.41 23.82 1.88
N VAL A 79 3.82 24.74 1.02
CA VAL A 79 3.85 26.18 1.32
C VAL A 79 2.45 26.68 1.66
N LEU A 80 1.43 26.32 0.87
CA LEU A 80 0.05 26.72 1.12
C LEU A 80 -0.49 26.18 2.45
N VAL A 81 -0.21 24.92 2.78
CA VAL A 81 -0.57 24.35 4.09
C VAL A 81 0.12 25.12 5.23
N VAL A 82 1.41 25.41 5.10
CA VAL A 82 2.14 26.15 6.14
C VAL A 82 1.57 27.55 6.32
N LEU A 83 1.36 28.28 5.22
CA LEU A 83 0.80 29.63 5.27
C LEU A 83 -0.62 29.62 5.87
N ALA A 84 -1.49 28.71 5.43
CA ALA A 84 -2.87 28.65 5.89
C ALA A 84 -3.02 28.31 7.39
N ASN A 85 -2.05 27.62 8.00
CA ASN A 85 -2.13 27.24 9.41
C ASN A 85 -1.27 28.09 10.36
N PHE A 86 -0.20 28.71 9.86
CA PHE A 86 0.78 29.40 10.72
C PHE A 86 0.88 30.91 10.47
N MET A 87 0.36 31.44 9.36
CA MET A 87 0.37 32.88 9.09
C MET A 87 -0.96 33.52 9.55
N PRO A 88 -0.95 34.37 10.59
CA PRO A 88 -2.14 35.10 11.00
C PRO A 88 -2.67 35.99 9.87
N GLY A 89 -3.97 35.89 9.57
CA GLY A 89 -4.62 36.70 8.52
C GLY A 89 -4.41 36.19 7.09
N PHE A 90 -3.90 34.97 6.89
CA PHE A 90 -3.85 34.37 5.55
C PHE A 90 -5.26 34.32 4.93
N PRO A 91 -5.44 34.77 3.67
CA PRO A 91 -6.76 34.86 3.06
C PRO A 91 -7.36 33.47 2.81
N SER A 92 -8.69 33.37 2.98
CA SER A 92 -9.44 32.17 2.61
C SER A 92 -9.29 31.88 1.12
N LEU A 93 -9.00 30.61 0.80
CA LEU A 93 -8.93 30.10 -0.58
C LEU A 93 -10.22 29.36 -0.97
N GLY A 94 -11.32 29.61 -0.24
CA GLY A 94 -12.61 28.98 -0.47
C GLY A 94 -12.57 27.48 -0.19
N LYS A 95 -12.97 26.64 -1.16
CA LYS A 95 -13.02 25.17 -0.99
C LYS A 95 -11.67 24.51 -0.71
N LEU A 96 -10.56 25.19 -1.00
CA LEU A 96 -9.24 24.67 -0.67
C LEU A 96 -8.96 24.72 0.84
N ASP A 97 -9.66 25.56 1.60
CA ASP A 97 -9.51 25.65 3.04
C ASP A 97 -9.89 24.33 3.73
N ASP A 98 -10.89 23.60 3.19
CA ASP A 98 -11.28 22.26 3.65
C ASP A 98 -10.13 21.24 3.61
N LEU A 99 -9.13 21.48 2.75
CA LEU A 99 -7.95 20.63 2.61
C LEU A 99 -6.73 21.22 3.33
N LEU A 100 -6.56 22.54 3.29
CA LEU A 100 -5.35 23.22 3.74
C LEU A 100 -5.38 23.61 5.22
N VAL A 101 -6.54 23.91 5.79
CA VAL A 101 -6.67 24.43 7.17
C VAL A 101 -7.01 23.30 8.14
N PHE A 102 -6.09 22.98 9.04
CA PHE A 102 -6.30 21.95 10.06
C PHE A 102 -7.05 22.53 11.26
N ASN A 103 -8.31 22.13 11.40
CA ASN A 103 -9.19 22.44 12.52
C ASN A 103 -10.01 21.22 12.91
N ASP A 104 -10.91 21.36 13.89
CA ASP A 104 -11.75 20.25 14.37
C ASP A 104 -12.66 19.65 13.30
N ASP A 105 -13.04 20.39 12.26
CA ASP A 105 -13.91 19.95 11.17
C ASP A 105 -13.15 19.36 9.97
N TRP A 106 -11.82 19.49 9.95
CA TRP A 106 -10.98 19.07 8.83
C TRP A 106 -11.18 17.59 8.47
N GLY A 107 -11.21 17.30 7.16
CA GLY A 107 -11.26 15.92 6.66
C GLY A 107 -12.51 15.14 7.05
N THR A 108 -13.66 15.80 7.18
CA THR A 108 -14.90 15.23 7.76
C THR A 108 -14.74 14.93 9.25
N TYR A 109 -14.39 15.97 10.01
CA TYR A 109 -14.24 15.93 11.47
C TYR A 109 -13.07 15.07 12.00
N ARG A 110 -12.07 14.78 11.16
CA ARG A 110 -10.85 14.07 11.58
C ARG A 110 -10.05 14.87 12.61
N GLY A 111 -10.04 16.20 12.51
CA GLY A 111 -9.40 17.04 13.54
C GLY A 111 -9.99 16.80 14.93
N THR A 112 -11.32 16.73 15.03
CA THR A 112 -12.01 16.35 16.28
C THR A 112 -11.57 14.96 16.74
N ALA A 113 -11.58 13.97 15.84
CA ALA A 113 -11.17 12.60 16.15
C ALA A 113 -9.71 12.53 16.65
N TRP A 114 -8.80 13.30 16.06
CA TRP A 114 -7.41 13.38 16.49
C TRP A 114 -7.28 14.03 17.85
N ARG A 115 -7.92 15.19 18.05
CA ARG A 115 -7.88 15.91 19.33
C ARG A 115 -8.39 15.05 20.47
N ILE A 116 -9.56 14.43 20.33
CA ILE A 116 -10.14 13.59 21.39
C ILE A 116 -9.33 12.31 21.63
N SER A 117 -8.74 11.71 20.59
CA SER A 117 -7.88 10.52 20.75
C SER A 117 -6.59 10.87 21.49
N TRP A 118 -5.98 12.01 21.13
CA TRP A 118 -4.81 12.54 21.81
C TRP A 118 -5.11 12.88 23.27
N SER A 119 -6.19 13.61 23.53
CA SER A 119 -6.63 13.95 24.89
C SER A 119 -6.90 12.69 25.72
N ALA A 120 -7.64 11.72 25.17
CA ALA A 120 -7.92 10.45 25.85
C ALA A 120 -6.64 9.65 26.17
N TRP A 121 -5.64 9.65 25.28
CA TRP A 121 -4.34 9.01 25.55
C TRP A 121 -3.54 9.78 26.63
N THR A 122 -3.46 11.11 26.53
CA THR A 122 -2.73 11.94 27.50
C THR A 122 -3.31 11.88 28.92
N ALA A 123 -4.61 11.58 29.05
CA ALA A 123 -5.27 11.37 30.34
C ALA A 123 -5.05 9.98 30.95
N GLN A 124 -4.50 9.01 30.19
CA GLN A 124 -4.26 7.66 30.71
C GLN A 124 -3.19 7.63 31.81
N PRO A 125 -3.25 6.68 32.76
CA PRO A 125 -2.14 6.40 33.66
C PRO A 125 -0.89 5.99 32.87
N PHE A 126 0.28 6.19 33.46
CA PHE A 126 1.56 6.03 32.78
C PHE A 126 1.74 4.67 32.07
N TRP A 127 1.35 3.56 32.69
CA TRP A 127 1.41 2.23 32.05
C TRP A 127 0.51 2.07 30.82
N ARG A 128 -0.66 2.72 30.80
CA ARG A 128 -1.53 2.71 29.62
C ARG A 128 -1.04 3.67 28.54
N LYS A 129 -0.26 4.70 28.87
CA LYS A 129 0.47 5.47 27.85
C LYS A 129 1.56 4.63 27.19
N LEU A 130 2.21 3.76 27.96
CA LEU A 130 3.32 2.92 27.49
C LEU A 130 2.84 1.69 26.68
N LEU A 131 1.82 0.99 27.17
CA LEU A 131 1.31 -0.28 26.63
C LEU A 131 -0.01 -0.15 25.86
N GLY A 132 -0.69 0.99 25.98
CA GLY A 132 -1.98 1.24 25.36
C GLY A 132 -3.16 0.71 26.17
N VAL A 133 -4.37 1.01 25.68
CA VAL A 133 -5.64 0.58 26.28
C VAL A 133 -6.21 -0.71 25.67
N GLY A 134 -5.57 -1.24 24.63
CA GLY A 134 -6.00 -2.44 23.87
C GLY A 134 -6.47 -2.11 22.44
N PRO A 135 -6.33 -3.05 21.48
CA PRO A 135 -6.76 -2.86 20.09
C PRO A 135 -8.27 -2.60 19.96
N GLY A 136 -8.65 -1.64 19.11
CA GLY A 136 -10.06 -1.31 18.83
C GLY A 136 -10.78 -0.56 19.97
N MET A 137 -10.04 -0.14 21.01
CA MET A 137 -10.60 0.49 22.21
C MET A 137 -10.65 2.03 22.14
N MET A 138 -10.50 2.64 20.96
CA MET A 138 -10.51 4.10 20.84
C MET A 138 -11.82 4.71 21.36
N HIS A 139 -12.97 4.21 20.91
CA HIS A 139 -14.28 4.72 21.31
C HIS A 139 -14.57 4.56 22.81
N THR A 140 -14.16 3.43 23.41
CA THR A 140 -14.31 3.21 24.86
C THR A 140 -13.38 4.10 25.67
N ALA A 141 -12.13 4.29 25.22
CA ALA A 141 -11.18 5.19 25.88
C ALA A 141 -11.66 6.65 25.82
N VAL A 142 -12.19 7.10 24.69
CA VAL A 142 -12.79 8.43 24.56
C VAL A 142 -14.01 8.57 25.46
N ALA A 143 -14.88 7.57 25.51
CA ALA A 143 -16.08 7.63 26.35
C ALA A 143 -15.74 7.69 27.85
N GLN A 144 -14.74 6.90 28.28
CA GLN A 144 -14.25 6.93 29.67
C GLN A 144 -13.56 8.25 30.01
N TRP A 145 -12.78 8.80 29.09
CA TRP A 145 -12.09 10.08 29.28
C TRP A 145 -13.09 11.25 29.34
N ALA A 146 -14.06 11.29 28.44
CA ALA A 146 -15.02 12.38 28.35
C ALA A 146 -16.10 12.33 29.44
N GLY A 147 -16.47 11.13 29.91
CA GLY A 147 -17.46 10.97 30.98
C GLY A 147 -18.78 11.67 30.65
N ALA A 148 -19.19 12.61 31.51
CA ALA A 148 -20.41 13.40 31.33
C ALA A 148 -20.31 14.40 30.15
N ASP A 149 -19.11 14.81 29.77
CA ASP A 149 -18.87 15.81 28.71
C ASP A 149 -18.89 15.19 27.30
N ILE A 150 -19.20 13.90 27.18
CA ILE A 150 -19.24 13.21 25.89
C ILE A 150 -20.36 13.76 24.99
N THR A 151 -19.98 14.39 23.88
CA THR A 151 -20.94 14.92 22.92
C THR A 151 -21.51 13.84 22.00
N ALA A 152 -22.67 14.10 21.38
CA ALA A 152 -23.24 13.21 20.37
C ALA A 152 -22.27 12.96 19.20
N ARG A 153 -21.49 13.97 18.80
CA ARG A 153 -20.45 13.84 17.76
C ARG A 153 -19.34 12.89 18.19
N MET A 154 -18.84 12.99 19.41
CA MET A 154 -17.78 12.10 19.91
C MET A 154 -18.19 10.63 19.86
N LYS A 155 -19.48 10.33 20.12
CA LYS A 155 -20.03 8.96 20.03
C LYS A 155 -20.04 8.38 18.61
N THR A 156 -19.93 9.20 17.58
CA THR A 156 -19.90 8.72 16.18
C THR A 156 -18.52 8.21 15.74
N PHE A 157 -17.45 8.52 16.48
CA PHE A 157 -16.10 8.07 16.13
C PHE A 157 -15.81 6.69 16.72
N TYR A 158 -15.57 5.71 15.84
CA TYR A 158 -15.12 4.38 16.25
C TYR A 158 -13.58 4.23 16.19
N ALA A 159 -12.89 5.16 15.53
CA ALA A 159 -11.45 5.15 15.32
C ALA A 159 -10.89 6.58 15.17
N ALA A 160 -9.59 6.74 15.42
CA ALA A 160 -8.90 8.02 15.30
C ALA A 160 -8.78 8.53 13.85
N HIS A 161 -9.00 7.69 12.84
CA HIS A 161 -8.73 8.05 11.42
C HIS A 161 -7.30 8.57 11.19
N ASN A 162 -6.36 8.06 11.99
CA ASN A 162 -4.92 8.21 11.87
C ASN A 162 -4.33 6.95 12.51
N GLU A 163 -3.66 6.12 11.73
CA GLU A 163 -3.16 4.82 12.17
C GLU A 163 -2.11 4.96 13.28
N TYR A 164 -1.29 6.00 13.24
CA TYR A 164 -0.25 6.22 14.25
C TYR A 164 -0.86 6.63 15.58
N LEU A 165 -1.88 7.50 15.55
CA LEU A 165 -2.58 7.93 16.75
C LEU A 165 -3.44 6.79 17.34
N GLU A 166 -4.07 6.00 16.47
CA GLU A 166 -4.77 4.77 16.87
C GLU A 166 -3.80 3.78 17.53
N LEU A 167 -2.62 3.54 16.93
CA LEU A 167 -1.57 2.70 17.52
C LEU A 167 -1.07 3.25 18.86
N LEU A 168 -0.87 4.56 18.96
CA LEU A 168 -0.43 5.20 20.20
C LEU A 168 -1.44 5.00 21.32
N LEU A 169 -2.74 5.18 21.03
CA LEU A 169 -3.80 4.99 22.01
C LEU A 169 -3.96 3.51 22.40
N THR A 170 -3.98 2.62 21.42
CA THR A 170 -4.33 1.20 21.62
C THR A 170 -3.17 0.33 22.07
N SER A 171 -1.95 0.62 21.61
CA SER A 171 -0.74 -0.17 21.86
C SER A 171 0.36 0.62 22.58
N GLY A 172 0.12 1.90 22.88
CA GLY A 172 1.03 2.76 23.60
C GLY A 172 2.27 3.16 22.81
N VAL A 173 3.18 3.86 23.50
CA VAL A 173 4.46 4.27 22.93
C VAL A 173 5.27 3.07 22.46
N LEU A 174 5.26 1.94 23.19
CA LEU A 174 6.03 0.76 22.80
C LEU A 174 5.51 0.13 21.50
N GLY A 175 4.19 0.02 21.34
CA GLY A 175 3.60 -0.49 20.12
C GLY A 175 3.89 0.41 18.91
N LEU A 176 3.74 1.72 19.07
CA LEU A 176 4.08 2.68 18.01
C LEU A 176 5.58 2.64 17.69
N ALA A 177 6.45 2.59 18.69
CA ALA A 177 7.90 2.51 18.50
C ALA A 177 8.31 1.22 17.78
N ALA A 178 7.73 0.07 18.15
CA ALA A 178 7.97 -1.20 17.47
C ALA A 178 7.54 -1.14 16.00
N TRP A 179 6.40 -0.52 15.72
CA TRP A 179 5.94 -0.28 14.34
C TRP A 179 6.89 0.63 13.56
N VAL A 180 7.27 1.77 14.11
CA VAL A 180 8.22 2.72 13.48
C VAL A 180 9.58 2.05 13.23
N TRP A 181 10.06 1.25 14.20
CA TRP A 181 11.28 0.47 14.04
C TRP A 181 11.17 -0.54 12.90
N PHE A 182 10.09 -1.32 12.86
CA PHE A 182 9.81 -2.29 11.79
C PHE A 182 9.83 -1.62 10.42
N VAL A 183 9.10 -0.51 10.26
CA VAL A 183 9.05 0.27 9.03
C VAL A 183 10.44 0.77 8.64
N THR A 184 11.14 1.42 9.58
CA THR A 184 12.46 2.01 9.34
C THR A 184 13.49 0.96 8.93
N ALA A 185 13.48 -0.22 9.56
CA ALA A 185 14.38 -1.32 9.22
C ALA A 185 14.17 -1.80 7.77
N HIS A 186 12.92 -1.89 7.33
CA HIS A 186 12.58 -2.29 5.95
C HIS A 186 12.98 -1.21 4.94
N LEU A 187 12.63 0.05 5.21
CA LEU A 187 12.97 1.18 4.33
C LEU A 187 14.48 1.39 4.22
N ARG A 188 15.23 1.26 5.32
CA ARG A 188 16.69 1.32 5.31
C ARG A 188 17.28 0.23 4.41
N LYS A 189 16.78 -1.00 4.51
CA LYS A 189 17.25 -2.10 3.66
C LYS A 189 16.88 -1.85 2.19
N ALA A 190 15.69 -1.32 1.92
CA ALA A 190 15.25 -0.98 0.58
C ALA A 190 16.13 0.11 -0.05
N ALA A 191 16.42 1.18 0.68
CA ALA A 191 17.29 2.27 0.24
C ALA A 191 18.69 1.76 -0.12
N GLN A 192 19.28 0.89 0.71
CA GLN A 192 20.58 0.24 0.42
C GLN A 192 20.58 -0.62 -0.84
N ASN A 193 19.40 -1.07 -1.31
CA ASN A 193 19.25 -1.98 -2.44
C ASN A 193 18.37 -1.39 -3.55
N TRP A 194 18.28 -0.06 -3.62
CA TRP A 194 17.31 0.66 -4.44
C TRP A 194 17.35 0.28 -5.93
N LEU A 195 18.55 0.07 -6.47
CA LEU A 195 18.78 -0.29 -7.87
C LEU A 195 18.45 -1.76 -8.20
N ARG A 196 18.10 -2.58 -7.21
CA ARG A 196 17.70 -3.97 -7.48
C ARG A 196 16.31 -4.01 -8.11
N PRO A 197 16.09 -4.86 -9.14
CA PRO A 197 14.79 -5.00 -9.77
C PRO A 197 13.68 -5.27 -8.75
N GLY A 198 12.61 -4.48 -8.83
CA GLY A 198 11.42 -4.61 -7.97
C GLY A 198 11.49 -3.89 -6.61
N VAL A 199 12.67 -3.45 -6.14
CA VAL A 199 12.77 -2.76 -4.82
C VAL A 199 12.11 -1.38 -4.89
N ALA A 200 12.58 -0.50 -5.78
CA ALA A 200 12.08 0.86 -5.90
C ALA A 200 10.54 0.98 -6.03
N PRO A 201 9.84 0.26 -6.96
CA PRO A 201 8.39 0.40 -7.08
C PRO A 201 7.62 -0.08 -5.83
N VAL A 202 8.05 -1.18 -5.21
CA VAL A 202 7.40 -1.69 -3.99
C VAL A 202 7.64 -0.74 -2.82
N THR A 203 8.85 -0.18 -2.70
CA THR A 203 9.16 0.80 -1.66
C THR A 203 8.36 2.09 -1.82
N LEU A 204 8.18 2.58 -3.05
CA LEU A 204 7.35 3.76 -3.31
C LEU A 204 5.88 3.51 -2.96
N ALA A 205 5.35 2.33 -3.26
CA ALA A 205 3.99 1.95 -2.85
C ALA A 205 3.85 1.92 -1.31
N LEU A 206 4.83 1.35 -0.61
CA LEU A 206 4.87 1.34 0.86
C LEU A 206 4.93 2.77 1.44
N VAL A 207 5.78 3.64 0.91
CA VAL A 207 5.89 5.04 1.37
C VAL A 207 4.57 5.78 1.13
N SER A 208 3.89 5.54 0.01
CA SER A 208 2.56 6.09 -0.26
C SER A 208 1.54 5.65 0.79
N TYR A 209 1.52 4.37 1.15
CA TYR A 209 0.65 3.87 2.22
C TYR A 209 0.98 4.52 3.57
N LEU A 210 2.25 4.62 3.94
CA LEU A 210 2.68 5.20 5.21
C LEU A 210 2.30 6.68 5.32
N ALA A 211 2.35 7.43 4.21
CA ALA A 211 1.85 8.80 4.15
C ALA A 211 0.32 8.83 4.32
N HIS A 212 -0.41 7.94 3.65
CA HIS A 212 -1.87 7.84 3.77
C HIS A 212 -2.32 7.44 5.19
N ALA A 213 -1.55 6.58 5.87
CA ALA A 213 -1.81 6.11 7.23
C ALA A 213 -1.87 7.26 8.26
N ALA A 214 -1.24 8.40 7.98
CA ALA A 214 -1.31 9.58 8.83
C ALA A 214 -2.70 10.24 8.84
N VAL A 215 -3.52 9.99 7.81
CA VAL A 215 -4.83 10.64 7.64
C VAL A 215 -5.96 9.63 7.42
N SER A 216 -5.69 8.35 7.65
CA SER A 216 -6.62 7.27 7.36
C SER A 216 -6.65 6.25 8.48
N ILE A 217 -7.73 5.50 8.51
CA ILE A 217 -7.90 4.36 9.41
C ILE A 217 -7.21 3.13 8.81
N ARG A 218 -6.61 2.30 9.66
CA ARG A 218 -6.19 0.96 9.26
C ARG A 218 -7.42 0.08 9.06
N VAL A 219 -7.66 -0.33 7.80
CA VAL A 219 -8.73 -1.28 7.46
C VAL A 219 -8.17 -2.70 7.46
N SER A 220 -8.87 -3.62 8.14
CA SER A 220 -8.46 -5.03 8.29
C SER A 220 -8.27 -5.76 6.96
N MET A 221 -9.01 -5.38 5.92
CA MET A 221 -8.90 -5.96 4.58
C MET A 221 -7.60 -5.56 3.85
N ILE A 222 -7.13 -4.32 4.05
CA ILE A 222 -5.94 -3.79 3.35
C ILE A 222 -4.65 -4.19 4.07
N PHE A 223 -4.69 -4.33 5.40
CA PHE A 223 -3.49 -4.55 6.20
C PHE A 223 -2.67 -5.80 5.79
N PRO A 224 -3.26 -6.96 5.45
CA PRO A 224 -2.52 -8.10 4.93
C PRO A 224 -1.76 -7.79 3.62
N GLU A 225 -2.33 -6.98 2.73
CA GLU A 225 -1.67 -6.57 1.49
C GLU A 225 -0.43 -5.73 1.77
N ILE A 226 -0.50 -4.84 2.77
CA ILE A 226 0.66 -4.06 3.20
C ILE A 226 1.75 -4.96 3.78
N MET A 227 1.38 -5.99 4.56
CA MET A 227 2.35 -6.97 5.06
C MET A 227 3.01 -7.75 3.91
N LEU A 228 2.25 -8.10 2.86
CA LEU A 228 2.80 -8.69 1.64
C LEU A 228 3.78 -7.76 0.93
N LEU A 229 3.47 -6.45 0.84
CA LEU A 229 4.39 -5.47 0.26
C LEU A 229 5.71 -5.37 1.06
N PHE A 230 5.66 -5.40 2.40
CA PHE A 230 6.87 -5.47 3.23
C PHE A 230 7.67 -6.75 2.95
N GLY A 231 7.00 -7.90 2.84
CA GLY A 231 7.62 -9.18 2.48
C GLY A 231 8.27 -9.16 1.09
N LEU A 232 7.57 -8.66 0.07
CA LEU A 232 8.08 -8.51 -1.29
C LEU A 232 9.27 -7.56 -1.35
N CYS A 233 9.22 -6.45 -0.60
CA CYS A 233 10.32 -5.51 -0.49
C CYS A 233 11.56 -6.20 0.10
N ARG A 234 11.38 -6.99 1.17
CA ARG A 234 12.46 -7.74 1.82
C ARG A 234 13.05 -8.81 0.90
N CYS A 235 12.21 -9.62 0.25
CA CYS A 235 12.64 -10.65 -0.68
C CYS A 235 13.41 -10.05 -1.87
N SER A 236 12.91 -8.95 -2.45
CA SER A 236 13.59 -8.27 -3.56
C SER A 236 14.92 -7.66 -3.14
N ALA A 237 15.00 -7.10 -1.94
CA ALA A 237 16.23 -6.54 -1.39
C ALA A 237 17.25 -7.62 -0.96
N CYS A 238 16.82 -8.86 -0.67
CA CYS A 238 17.69 -9.96 -0.26
C CYS A 238 18.04 -10.96 -1.38
N ARG A 239 17.33 -10.95 -2.52
CA ARG A 239 17.62 -11.83 -3.67
C ARG A 239 19.11 -11.81 -4.01
N ARG A 240 19.78 -12.96 -3.96
CA ARG A 240 21.16 -13.13 -4.47
C ARG A 240 21.13 -12.81 -5.97
N LYS A 241 22.14 -12.09 -6.47
CA LYS A 241 22.36 -11.99 -7.92
C LYS A 241 22.48 -13.43 -8.43
N VAL A 242 21.55 -13.86 -9.29
CA VAL A 242 21.78 -15.05 -10.09
C VAL A 242 23.02 -14.75 -10.91
N ARG A 243 24.11 -15.49 -10.69
CA ARG A 243 25.26 -15.46 -11.62
C ARG A 243 24.75 -16.05 -12.92
N THR A 244 24.35 -15.21 -13.85
CA THR A 244 24.33 -15.59 -15.25
C THR A 244 25.79 -15.80 -15.64
N HIS A 245 26.28 -17.04 -15.56
CA HIS A 245 27.47 -17.40 -16.31
C HIS A 245 27.12 -17.11 -17.78
N PRO A 246 27.88 -16.26 -18.49
CA PRO A 246 27.69 -16.14 -19.92
C PRO A 246 27.89 -17.54 -20.49
N PHE A 247 26.86 -18.06 -21.15
CA PHE A 247 26.97 -19.27 -21.95
C PHE A 247 28.02 -18.93 -23.02
N SER A 248 29.25 -19.43 -22.85
CA SER A 248 30.33 -19.24 -23.81
C SER A 248 30.01 -20.12 -25.03
N PRO A 249 29.70 -19.56 -26.21
CA PRO A 249 29.51 -20.37 -27.41
C PRO A 249 30.90 -20.64 -28.01
N ARG A 250 31.75 -21.37 -27.29
CA ARG A 250 33.04 -21.80 -27.85
C ARG A 250 33.63 -23.00 -27.11
N ALA A 251 32.98 -24.15 -27.26
CA ALA A 251 33.70 -25.42 -27.24
C ALA A 251 34.02 -25.77 -28.70
N LYS A 252 35.26 -25.48 -29.14
CA LYS A 252 35.81 -26.13 -30.33
C LYS A 252 35.80 -27.64 -30.06
N ARG A 253 35.26 -28.43 -31.00
CA ARG A 253 35.45 -29.88 -31.02
C ARG A 253 36.96 -30.17 -30.96
N PRO A 254 37.43 -31.05 -30.07
CA PRO A 254 38.65 -31.78 -30.32
C PRO A 254 38.29 -33.01 -31.14
N ASP A 255 38.70 -33.01 -32.40
CA ASP A 255 38.89 -34.24 -33.16
C ASP A 255 40.06 -34.98 -32.53
N SER A 256 39.78 -35.98 -31.70
CA SER A 256 40.73 -37.08 -31.46
C SER A 256 39.97 -38.35 -31.08
N LEU A 257 40.14 -39.34 -31.95
CA LEU A 257 39.71 -40.72 -31.83
C LEU A 257 40.12 -41.33 -30.48
N CYS A 258 39.16 -41.82 -29.71
CA CYS A 258 39.37 -43.02 -28.90
C CYS A 258 38.08 -43.85 -28.83
N ARG A 259 38.14 -44.95 -29.58
CA ARG A 259 37.28 -46.14 -29.65
C ARG A 259 36.43 -46.38 -28.38
N MET A 260 35.11 -46.29 -28.51
CA MET A 260 34.13 -46.76 -27.53
C MET A 260 33.71 -48.18 -27.92
N GLU A 261 34.26 -49.16 -27.23
CA GLU A 261 33.88 -50.57 -27.35
C GLU A 261 32.54 -50.75 -26.60
N ILE A 262 31.50 -51.08 -27.35
CA ILE A 262 30.14 -51.29 -26.84
C ILE A 262 30.06 -52.74 -26.34
N THR A 263 30.01 -52.94 -25.02
CA THR A 263 29.55 -54.20 -24.44
C THR A 263 28.04 -54.13 -24.17
N PRO A 264 27.21 -54.97 -24.83
CA PRO A 264 25.77 -54.97 -24.59
C PRO A 264 25.40 -55.73 -23.30
N ARG A 265 24.49 -55.15 -22.50
CA ARG A 265 23.83 -55.83 -21.36
C ARG A 265 22.98 -57.00 -21.87
N PRO A 266 22.97 -58.17 -21.22
CA PRO A 266 22.03 -59.23 -21.56
C PRO A 266 20.59 -58.89 -21.13
N PRO A 267 19.57 -59.25 -21.93
CA PRO A 267 18.17 -58.89 -21.67
C PRO A 267 17.50 -59.82 -20.65
N ALA A 268 16.57 -59.26 -19.88
CA ALA A 268 15.68 -59.99 -18.98
C ALA A 268 14.72 -60.89 -19.78
N SER A 269 14.76 -62.20 -19.55
CA SER A 269 13.84 -63.16 -20.15
C SER A 269 12.55 -63.28 -19.34
N SER A 270 11.44 -63.19 -20.07
CA SER A 270 10.06 -63.44 -19.65
C SER A 270 9.83 -64.93 -19.36
N ALA A 271 9.15 -65.24 -18.26
CA ALA A 271 8.63 -66.57 -17.97
C ALA A 271 7.24 -66.80 -18.61
N PRO A 272 6.97 -67.98 -19.19
CA PRO A 272 5.62 -68.51 -19.35
C PRO A 272 5.39 -69.71 -18.40
N GLY A 273 4.25 -69.72 -17.72
CA GLY A 273 3.86 -70.77 -16.78
C GLY A 273 3.19 -71.97 -17.45
N SER A 274 3.38 -73.16 -16.86
CA SER A 274 2.48 -74.31 -17.02
C SER A 274 2.86 -75.40 -16.02
N GLY A 275 1.88 -75.85 -15.22
CA GLY A 275 1.95 -77.13 -14.52
C GLY A 275 1.71 -77.08 -13.01
N LEU A 276 0.44 -77.06 -12.60
CA LEU A 276 0.01 -77.73 -11.37
C LEU A 276 -0.69 -79.03 -11.81
N PRO A 277 -0.43 -80.17 -11.14
CA PRO A 277 -1.29 -80.53 -10.01
C PRO A 277 -0.56 -81.12 -8.79
N GLN A 278 -1.17 -80.85 -7.63
CA GLN A 278 -1.05 -81.45 -6.30
C GLN A 278 -1.48 -82.95 -6.34
N PRO A 279 -1.26 -83.84 -5.33
CA PRO A 279 -1.51 -83.52 -3.92
C PRO A 279 -0.77 -84.38 -2.85
N PRO A 280 -1.21 -84.37 -1.57
CA PRO A 280 -2.17 -85.37 -1.13
C PRO A 280 -3.56 -84.76 -0.86
N TRP A 281 -4.52 -85.25 -1.65
CA TRP A 281 -5.91 -84.84 -1.88
C TRP A 281 -6.18 -83.38 -2.27
#